data_AF-A0A813C8N2-F1
#
_entry.id   AF-A0A813C8N2-F1
#
_cell.length_a   1.000
_cell.length_b   1.000
_cell.length_c   1.000
_cell.angle_alpha   90.00
_cell.angle_beta   90.00
_cell.angle_gamma   90.00
#
_symmetry.space_group_name_H-M   'P 1'
#
loop_
_entity.id
_entity.type
_entity.pdbx_description
1 polymer ?
#
loop_
_entity_poly.entity_id
_entity_poly.type
_entity_poly.pdbx_seq_one_letter_code
_entity_poly.pdbx_strand_id
1 'polypeptide(L)'
;MRGTAPSSFSSQTQFSRKAFAWGNPDAQQKQEAKNGQGGQEESQNRTYEILAKTGTVKAEPHMDAKLKTKKSKGSRFLVSEMTMNGWLKLENEPGWLAAHLRGVQDIGEVAAPLETEPMLELAVPVYQPQGMVCLEVVFKTGVPVREAPNRRAKTVATLKCGEFVFAHTQNFDGWLKLSGKPEGWVLANDSDWGELLRRRRRMNDIDLWALCDAWAADLLKTETWMRQRIFAHVLEKKSKTGEGWLRELISGFKLSSRVPPLPGIQGDQEEDDYYAEQQAQQATSQAFSQGLRQGFMSSKPGGQQGYGAFDPAFEGTKPFEYKGKMYTMAPNGVMFDPPNQIPMGIWNPDTQRLDPAAGMMPGCPYPAISYLGRTYILLPDQRLLDPETEDIVGTFNRETSEIDLQNPTLLQQVGSLKELGSDPTLPNDSEPLDIHEYIERGNQMVKAGRFKAAAGLFSEALNACSSARAVDLDLETDIIKSRAKCWKALGCFQELKDDSSKVLKLTGNRDADALQWHRAAEEGLAYKSRRQALHPREE
;
A
#
# COMPACT_ATOMS: atom_id res chain seq x y z
N MET A 1 -43.21 -74.38 -3.43
CA MET A 1 -44.49 -73.66 -3.24
C MET A 1 -44.48 -73.02 -1.86
N ARG A 2 -44.77 -71.71 -1.80
CA ARG A 2 -45.07 -70.85 -0.62
C ARG A 2 -43.96 -70.77 0.44
N GLY A 3 -43.33 -69.64 0.76
CA GLY A 3 -43.66 -68.23 0.55
C GLY A 3 -43.76 -67.57 1.93
N THR A 4 -42.69 -66.90 2.38
CA THR A 4 -42.70 -66.05 3.58
C THR A 4 -41.65 -64.95 3.48
N ALA A 5 -42.13 -63.72 3.61
CA ALA A 5 -41.45 -62.50 4.05
C ALA A 5 -42.56 -61.59 4.61
N PRO A 6 -42.29 -60.48 5.33
CA PRO A 6 -41.07 -60.02 6.01
C PRO A 6 -41.38 -59.50 7.45
N SER A 7 -40.39 -59.04 8.22
CA SER A 7 -40.52 -57.81 9.05
C SER A 7 -39.26 -57.40 9.83
N SER A 8 -39.00 -56.09 9.77
CA SER A 8 -38.41 -55.18 10.76
C SER A 8 -37.02 -55.48 11.35
N PHE A 9 -36.02 -54.75 10.86
CA PHE A 9 -34.79 -54.44 11.59
C PHE A 9 -35.01 -53.15 12.41
N SER A 10 -34.92 -53.24 13.73
CA SER A 10 -34.61 -52.12 14.62
C SER A 10 -33.36 -52.47 15.43
N SER A 11 -32.24 -51.82 15.15
CA SER A 11 -31.01 -51.94 15.95
C SER A 11 -30.87 -50.73 16.87
N GLN A 12 -31.27 -50.90 18.12
CA GLN A 12 -30.82 -50.09 19.25
C GLN A 12 -29.37 -50.47 19.56
N THR A 13 -28.44 -49.55 19.34
CA THR A 13 -27.04 -49.68 19.78
C THR A 13 -26.90 -49.18 21.21
N GLN A 14 -26.36 -50.05 22.07
CA GLN A 14 -26.16 -49.85 23.50
C GLN A 14 -25.17 -48.71 23.80
N PHE A 15 -25.55 -47.82 24.72
CA PHE A 15 -24.64 -46.88 25.38
C PHE A 15 -23.79 -47.61 26.44
N SER A 16 -22.48 -47.63 26.26
CA SER A 16 -21.51 -48.07 27.27
C SER A 16 -21.24 -46.92 28.25
N ARG A 17 -21.76 -47.05 29.48
CA ARG A 17 -21.37 -46.22 30.63
C ARG A 17 -20.07 -46.76 31.22
N LYS A 18 -18.94 -46.09 30.96
CA LYS A 18 -17.75 -46.22 31.81
C LYS A 18 -17.81 -45.14 32.89
N ALA A 19 -18.09 -45.59 34.11
CA ALA A 19 -17.94 -44.81 35.33
C ALA A 19 -16.44 -44.54 35.56
N PHE A 20 -16.07 -43.26 35.67
CA PHE A 20 -14.80 -42.85 36.26
C PHE A 20 -15.07 -42.49 37.73
N ALA A 21 -14.41 -43.22 38.61
CA ALA A 21 -14.48 -43.06 40.05
C ALA A 21 -13.75 -41.78 40.49
N TRP A 22 -14.43 -40.99 41.32
CA TRP A 22 -13.85 -39.86 42.05
C TRP A 22 -12.97 -40.39 43.19
N GLY A 23 -11.67 -40.10 43.14
CA GLY A 23 -10.72 -40.36 44.21
C GLY A 23 -10.46 -39.10 45.04
N ASN A 24 -10.85 -39.18 46.32
CA ASN A 24 -10.42 -38.48 47.54
C ASN A 24 -9.69 -37.10 47.51
N PRO A 25 -10.16 -36.09 48.28
CA PRO A 25 -9.58 -34.73 48.32
C PRO A 25 -8.51 -34.44 49.41
N ASP A 26 -7.94 -35.42 50.12
CA ASP A 26 -7.12 -35.16 51.32
C ASP A 26 -5.59 -35.32 51.17
N ALA A 27 -5.02 -35.06 49.98
CA ALA A 27 -3.57 -35.18 49.78
C ALA A 27 -2.97 -34.02 48.97
N GLN A 28 -3.19 -32.77 49.40
CA GLN A 28 -2.44 -31.61 48.89
C GLN A 28 -2.37 -30.47 49.91
N GLN A 29 -1.82 -30.75 51.10
CA GLN A 29 -1.35 -29.73 52.03
C GLN A 29 -0.02 -30.15 52.66
N LYS A 30 1.07 -30.10 51.88
CA LYS A 30 2.43 -30.01 52.43
C LYS A 30 3.48 -29.61 51.40
N GLN A 31 3.37 -28.40 50.85
CA GLN A 31 4.51 -27.76 50.18
C GLN A 31 4.35 -26.23 50.08
N GLU A 32 4.13 -25.56 51.22
CA GLU A 32 4.31 -24.11 51.34
C GLU A 32 5.05 -23.80 52.64
N ALA A 33 6.38 -23.65 52.56
CA ALA A 33 7.19 -22.95 53.55
C ALA A 33 8.62 -22.72 53.02
N LYS A 34 8.73 -22.02 51.88
CA LYS A 34 9.91 -21.20 51.56
C LYS A 34 9.42 -19.92 50.87
N ASN A 35 8.76 -19.09 51.67
CA ASN A 35 8.37 -17.74 51.29
C ASN A 35 9.63 -16.86 51.30
N GLY A 36 10.37 -16.89 50.20
CA GLY A 36 11.32 -15.83 49.88
C GLY A 36 10.51 -14.67 49.32
N GLN A 37 10.42 -13.57 50.07
CA GLN A 37 9.90 -12.29 49.58
C GLN A 37 10.83 -11.73 48.48
N GLY A 38 10.77 -12.32 47.30
CA GLY A 38 11.14 -11.65 46.07
C GLY A 38 9.85 -11.15 45.47
N GLY A 39 9.50 -9.88 45.71
CA GLY A 39 8.42 -9.23 44.96
C GLY A 39 8.77 -9.29 43.48
N GLN A 40 8.23 -10.29 42.77
CA GLN A 40 8.15 -10.26 41.33
C GLN A 40 7.19 -9.13 41.01
N GLU A 41 7.73 -8.04 40.45
CA GLU A 41 6.90 -7.11 39.68
C GLU A 41 6.25 -7.95 38.57
N GLU A 42 5.01 -8.38 38.81
CA GLU A 42 4.19 -9.04 37.81
C GLU A 42 4.00 -8.07 36.65
N SER A 43 4.28 -8.53 35.43
CA SER A 43 4.02 -7.78 34.21
C SER A 43 2.54 -7.38 34.20
N GLN A 44 2.24 -6.12 33.93
CA GLN A 44 0.86 -5.65 33.95
C GLN A 44 0.15 -6.15 32.70
N ASN A 45 -0.67 -7.18 32.89
CA ASN A 45 -1.56 -7.70 31.86
C ASN A 45 -2.74 -6.75 31.69
N ARG A 46 -3.20 -6.57 30.45
CA ARG A 46 -4.33 -5.71 30.12
C ARG A 46 -5.54 -6.51 29.66
N THR A 47 -6.73 -6.13 30.11
CA THR A 47 -7.97 -6.79 29.68
C THR A 47 -8.52 -6.16 28.39
N TYR A 48 -8.79 -7.00 27.39
CA TYR A 48 -9.42 -6.63 26.13
C TYR A 48 -10.79 -7.29 25.98
N GLU A 49 -11.68 -6.63 25.25
CA GLU A 49 -13.00 -7.15 24.87
C GLU A 49 -13.13 -7.27 23.35
N ILE A 50 -13.71 -8.38 22.87
CA ILE A 50 -13.99 -8.59 21.45
C ILE A 50 -15.18 -7.75 21.00
N LEU A 51 -14.97 -6.84 20.04
CA LEU A 51 -16.01 -5.98 19.47
C LEU A 51 -16.67 -6.61 18.22
N ALA A 52 -15.87 -7.29 17.40
CA ALA A 52 -16.36 -7.97 16.19
C ALA A 52 -17.24 -9.18 16.52
N LYS A 53 -18.06 -9.65 15.57
CA LYS A 53 -18.91 -10.84 15.74
C LYS A 53 -18.11 -12.05 16.22
N THR A 54 -16.93 -12.25 15.65
CA THR A 54 -15.96 -13.29 16.03
C THR A 54 -14.53 -12.78 15.90
N GLY A 55 -13.72 -12.95 16.95
CA GLY A 55 -12.27 -12.76 16.92
C GLY A 55 -11.56 -14.08 16.71
N THR A 56 -10.64 -14.15 15.75
CA THR A 56 -9.86 -15.37 15.49
C THR A 56 -8.55 -15.35 16.27
N VAL A 57 -8.27 -16.44 17.00
CA VAL A 57 -7.00 -16.63 17.70
C VAL A 57 -6.09 -17.52 16.87
N LYS A 58 -4.91 -17.03 16.58
CA LYS A 58 -3.92 -17.60 15.66
C LYS A 58 -2.71 -18.11 16.43
N ALA A 59 -1.97 -19.05 15.84
CA ALA A 59 -0.78 -19.60 16.47
C ALA A 59 0.38 -18.59 16.55
N GLU A 60 0.49 -17.73 15.54
CA GLU A 60 1.52 -16.72 15.34
C GLU A 60 0.86 -15.38 14.93
N PRO A 61 1.53 -14.22 15.08
CA PRO A 61 0.94 -12.89 14.88
C PRO A 61 0.88 -12.49 13.39
N HIS A 62 0.27 -13.32 12.55
CA HIS A 62 -0.01 -13.03 11.15
C HIS A 62 -1.25 -13.79 10.64
N MET A 63 -1.85 -13.31 9.55
CA MET A 63 -3.16 -13.80 9.07
C MET A 63 -3.12 -15.26 8.60
N ASP A 64 -2.01 -15.69 8.00
CA ASP A 64 -1.85 -17.05 7.47
C ASP A 64 -1.55 -18.10 8.52
N ALA A 65 -1.33 -17.69 9.78
CA ALA A 65 -1.04 -18.62 10.86
C ALA A 65 -2.21 -19.57 11.11
N LYS A 66 -1.88 -20.76 11.64
CA LYS A 66 -2.86 -21.78 11.99
C LYS A 66 -3.88 -21.22 12.98
N LEU A 67 -5.17 -21.39 12.67
CA LEU A 67 -6.26 -21.06 13.59
C LEU A 67 -6.19 -21.98 14.82
N LYS A 68 -6.19 -21.40 16.02
CA LYS A 68 -6.24 -22.14 17.28
C LYS A 68 -7.66 -22.17 17.86
N THR A 69 -8.30 -21.03 17.98
CA THR A 69 -9.66 -20.92 18.51
C THR A 69 -10.37 -19.66 17.97
N LYS A 70 -11.65 -19.50 18.32
CA LYS A 70 -12.44 -18.29 18.04
C LYS A 70 -13.05 -17.79 19.35
N LYS A 71 -13.09 -16.48 19.51
CA LYS A 71 -13.79 -15.79 20.61
C LYS A 71 -14.99 -15.03 20.04
N SER A 72 -16.10 -15.01 20.77
CA SER A 72 -17.32 -14.30 20.35
C SER A 72 -17.31 -12.85 20.83
N LYS A 73 -18.11 -11.99 20.18
CA LYS A 73 -18.38 -10.62 20.64
C LYS A 73 -18.70 -10.58 22.15
N GLY A 74 -18.13 -9.61 22.86
CA GLY A 74 -18.27 -9.43 24.31
C GLY A 74 -17.37 -10.33 25.15
N SER A 75 -16.62 -11.26 24.54
CA SER A 75 -15.66 -12.09 25.29
C SER A 75 -14.50 -11.23 25.76
N ARG A 76 -14.07 -11.45 27.01
CA ARG A 76 -12.93 -10.77 27.62
C ARG A 76 -11.73 -11.68 27.76
N PHE A 77 -10.52 -11.13 27.64
CA PHE A 77 -9.28 -11.88 27.75
C PHE A 77 -8.13 -10.99 28.21
N LEU A 78 -7.13 -11.60 28.85
CA LEU A 78 -5.92 -10.94 29.29
C LEU A 78 -4.85 -10.98 28.20
N VAL A 79 -4.18 -9.84 28.02
CA VAL A 79 -3.11 -9.65 27.06
C VAL A 79 -1.84 -9.27 27.82
N SER A 80 -0.74 -9.94 27.54
CA SER A 80 0.56 -9.63 28.14
C SER A 80 1.46 -8.80 27.23
N GLU A 81 1.33 -8.97 25.91
CA GLU A 81 2.18 -8.32 24.92
C GLU A 81 1.37 -7.93 23.68
N MET A 82 1.85 -6.92 22.95
CA MET A 82 1.30 -6.50 21.66
C MET A 82 2.41 -6.27 20.63
N THR A 83 2.24 -6.78 19.41
CA THR A 83 3.15 -6.46 18.29
C THR A 83 2.90 -5.04 17.78
N MET A 84 3.89 -4.45 17.09
CA MET A 84 3.74 -3.08 16.57
C MET A 84 2.63 -2.94 15.51
N ASN A 85 2.26 -4.01 14.82
CA ASN A 85 1.13 -4.04 13.88
C ASN A 85 -0.23 -4.41 14.52
N GLY A 86 -0.29 -4.55 15.85
CA GLY A 86 -1.56 -4.68 16.58
C GLY A 86 -2.04 -6.11 16.85
N TRP A 87 -1.15 -7.11 16.89
CA TRP A 87 -1.50 -8.44 17.38
C TRP A 87 -1.31 -8.54 18.89
N LEU A 88 -2.33 -9.03 19.57
CA LEU A 88 -2.41 -9.17 21.02
C LEU A 88 -2.06 -10.61 21.42
N LYS A 89 -1.07 -10.79 22.30
CA LYS A 89 -0.69 -12.10 22.86
C LYS A 89 -1.55 -12.42 24.06
N LEU A 90 -2.25 -13.55 24.02
CA LEU A 90 -3.11 -13.99 25.13
C LEU A 90 -2.25 -14.60 26.24
N GLU A 91 -2.55 -14.26 27.50
CA GLU A 91 -1.78 -14.75 28.66
C GLU A 91 -2.21 -16.16 29.10
N ASN A 92 -3.51 -16.36 29.29
CA ASN A 92 -4.07 -17.61 29.80
C ASN A 92 -4.27 -18.68 28.72
N GLU A 93 -4.06 -18.32 27.45
CA GLU A 93 -4.34 -19.16 26.30
C GLU A 93 -3.23 -18.96 25.26
N PRO A 94 -2.68 -20.02 24.66
CA PRO A 94 -1.60 -19.84 23.71
C PRO A 94 -2.14 -19.27 22.41
N GLY A 95 -1.75 -18.07 22.01
CA GLY A 95 -2.05 -17.54 20.68
C GLY A 95 -2.07 -16.02 20.61
N TRP A 96 -2.39 -15.56 19.40
CA TRP A 96 -2.40 -14.16 19.02
C TRP A 96 -3.74 -13.78 18.42
N LEU A 97 -4.23 -12.58 18.72
CA LEU A 97 -5.48 -12.04 18.16
C LEU A 97 -5.22 -10.64 17.62
N ALA A 98 -5.59 -10.37 16.37
CA ALA A 98 -5.47 -9.04 15.79
C ALA A 98 -6.48 -8.08 16.46
N ALA A 99 -6.01 -6.94 16.98
CA ALA A 99 -6.87 -5.90 17.54
C ALA A 99 -7.68 -5.19 16.45
N HIS A 100 -7.13 -5.07 15.25
CA HIS A 100 -7.74 -4.37 14.12
C HIS A 100 -7.39 -5.08 12.81
N LEU A 101 -8.39 -5.35 11.96
CA LEU A 101 -8.21 -6.03 10.66
C LEU A 101 -8.05 -5.06 9.48
N ARG A 102 -8.11 -3.74 9.72
CA ARG A 102 -7.82 -2.68 8.74
C ARG A 102 -8.68 -2.79 7.47
N GLY A 103 -9.94 -3.17 7.63
CA GLY A 103 -10.87 -3.32 6.51
C GLY A 103 -10.72 -4.63 5.74
N VAL A 104 -9.80 -5.51 6.14
CA VAL A 104 -9.76 -6.87 5.60
C VAL A 104 -11.08 -7.56 5.98
N GLN A 105 -11.86 -7.96 4.97
CA GLN A 105 -13.20 -8.54 5.10
C GLN A 105 -14.26 -7.58 5.68
N ASP A 106 -14.11 -6.27 5.45
CA ASP A 106 -15.01 -5.23 5.99
C ASP A 106 -15.02 -5.19 7.53
N ILE A 107 -14.00 -5.78 8.16
CA ILE A 107 -13.82 -5.77 9.61
C ILE A 107 -12.77 -4.70 9.96
N GLY A 108 -13.21 -3.66 10.64
CA GLY A 108 -12.34 -2.64 11.25
C GLY A 108 -11.73 -3.15 12.55
N GLU A 109 -12.18 -2.60 13.67
CA GLU A 109 -11.73 -2.95 15.01
C GLU A 109 -12.32 -4.30 15.46
N VAL A 110 -11.45 -5.21 15.88
CA VAL A 110 -11.81 -6.56 16.35
C VAL A 110 -11.87 -6.63 17.87
N ALA A 111 -10.92 -5.97 18.55
CA ALA A 111 -10.84 -5.97 20.00
C ALA A 111 -10.31 -4.64 20.52
N ALA A 112 -10.89 -4.16 21.61
CA ALA A 112 -10.51 -2.90 22.26
C ALA A 112 -10.15 -3.15 23.73
N PRO A 113 -9.25 -2.34 24.31
CA PRO A 113 -9.00 -2.39 25.75
C PRO A 113 -10.23 -1.91 26.52
N LEU A 114 -10.49 -2.49 27.69
CA LEU A 114 -11.54 -1.99 28.58
C LEU A 114 -11.11 -0.66 29.22
N GLU A 115 -11.94 0.38 29.07
CA GLU A 115 -11.66 1.79 29.46
C GLU A 115 -11.46 2.04 30.96
N THR A 116 -11.68 1.04 31.82
CA THR A 116 -11.71 1.21 33.28
C THR A 116 -10.34 1.26 33.96
N GLU A 117 -9.25 0.94 33.25
CA GLU A 117 -7.91 0.97 33.82
C GLU A 117 -7.17 2.23 33.39
N PRO A 118 -6.44 2.91 34.32
CA PRO A 118 -5.62 4.07 33.97
C PRO A 118 -4.75 3.68 32.78
N MET A 119 -4.80 4.48 31.71
CA MET A 119 -4.16 4.17 30.43
C MET A 119 -2.69 3.78 30.65
N LEU A 120 -2.43 2.48 30.70
CA LEU A 120 -1.08 1.96 30.74
C LEU A 120 -0.36 2.42 29.46
N GLU A 121 0.78 3.07 29.66
CA GLU A 121 1.44 3.83 28.63
C GLU A 121 2.24 2.90 27.72
N LEU A 122 1.65 2.55 26.57
CA LEU A 122 2.39 1.90 25.50
C LEU A 122 3.54 2.82 25.08
N ALA A 123 4.76 2.28 25.05
CA ALA A 123 5.93 2.99 24.55
C ALA A 123 5.72 3.49 23.10
N VAL A 124 4.97 2.73 22.30
CA VAL A 124 4.59 3.09 20.94
C VAL A 124 3.06 2.98 20.81
N PRO A 125 2.32 4.08 20.99
CA PRO A 125 0.84 4.04 20.99
C PRO A 125 0.23 3.91 19.59
N VAL A 126 0.99 4.22 18.54
CA VAL A 126 0.51 4.20 17.15
C VAL A 126 0.94 2.91 16.47
N TYR A 127 -0.02 2.21 15.85
CA TYR A 127 0.29 1.03 15.05
C TYR A 127 1.27 1.32 13.93
N GLN A 128 2.25 0.44 13.78
CA GLN A 128 3.20 0.47 12.68
C GLN A 128 2.76 -0.54 11.64
N PRO A 129 2.39 -0.11 10.41
CA PRO A 129 1.91 -1.01 9.39
C PRO A 129 2.88 -2.14 9.03
N GLN A 130 4.18 -1.83 9.05
CA GLN A 130 5.25 -2.80 8.80
C GLN A 130 5.48 -3.77 9.96
N GLY A 131 4.84 -3.59 11.13
CA GLY A 131 5.03 -4.47 12.30
C GLY A 131 6.35 -4.26 13.04
N MET A 132 7.05 -3.16 12.77
CA MET A 132 8.29 -2.81 13.43
C MET A 132 8.45 -1.29 13.56
N VAL A 133 9.24 -0.85 14.53
CA VAL A 133 9.57 0.56 14.76
C VAL A 133 11.09 0.74 14.87
N CYS A 134 11.60 1.88 14.42
CA CYS A 134 12.99 2.31 14.64
C CYS A 134 13.03 3.39 15.73
N LEU A 135 13.86 3.16 16.75
CA LEU A 135 14.07 4.09 17.86
C LEU A 135 15.54 4.48 17.96
N GLU A 136 15.77 5.71 18.40
CA GLU A 136 17.09 6.24 18.72
C GLU A 136 17.26 6.26 20.25
N VAL A 137 18.41 5.79 20.73
CA VAL A 137 18.77 5.85 22.15
C VAL A 137 19.16 7.27 22.50
N VAL A 138 18.37 7.96 23.32
CA VAL A 138 18.61 9.37 23.67
C VAL A 138 19.22 9.54 25.06
N PHE A 139 19.23 8.47 25.86
CA PHE A 139 19.80 8.52 27.20
C PHE A 139 21.33 8.48 27.19
N LYS A 140 21.95 9.53 27.74
CA LYS A 140 23.40 9.79 27.64
C LYS A 140 24.28 8.69 28.22
N THR A 141 23.85 8.04 29.31
CA THR A 141 24.63 6.97 29.97
C THR A 141 24.45 5.60 29.32
N GLY A 142 23.59 5.49 28.30
CA GLY A 142 23.21 4.24 27.66
C GLY A 142 22.08 3.51 28.39
N VAL A 143 21.43 2.59 27.67
CA VAL A 143 20.21 1.91 28.13
C VAL A 143 20.46 0.39 28.20
N PRO A 144 20.18 -0.26 29.35
CA PRO A 144 20.39 -1.71 29.47
C PRO A 144 19.33 -2.49 28.68
N VAL A 145 19.79 -3.46 27.90
CA VAL A 145 18.94 -4.50 27.29
C VAL A 145 18.90 -5.70 28.23
N ARG A 146 17.72 -6.17 28.56
CA ARG A 146 17.49 -7.21 29.58
C ARG A 146 16.88 -8.47 28.98
N GLU A 147 17.08 -9.59 29.66
CA GLU A 147 16.55 -10.89 29.22
C GLU A 147 15.01 -10.97 29.34
N ALA A 148 14.43 -10.23 30.30
CA ALA A 148 12.99 -10.13 30.53
C ALA A 148 12.59 -8.67 30.77
N PRO A 149 11.30 -8.29 30.58
CA PRO A 149 10.81 -6.92 30.75
C PRO A 149 10.67 -6.55 32.24
N ASN A 150 11.79 -6.59 32.96
CA ASN A 150 11.84 -6.33 34.39
C ASN A 150 13.15 -5.61 34.74
N ARG A 151 13.10 -4.57 35.57
CA ARG A 151 14.27 -3.74 35.93
C ARG A 151 15.38 -4.51 36.67
N ARG A 152 15.06 -5.67 37.24
CA ARG A 152 15.99 -6.57 37.94
C ARG A 152 16.45 -7.74 37.09
N ALA A 153 15.89 -7.94 35.89
CA ALA A 153 16.32 -8.98 34.99
C ALA A 153 17.76 -8.77 34.55
N LYS A 154 18.45 -9.87 34.25
CA LYS A 154 19.85 -9.86 33.82
C LYS A 154 20.03 -8.96 32.60
N THR A 155 21.01 -8.06 32.67
CA THR A 155 21.42 -7.23 31.54
C THR A 155 22.21 -8.10 30.54
N VAL A 156 21.71 -8.18 29.31
CA VAL A 156 22.32 -8.90 28.18
C VAL A 156 23.30 -7.98 27.44
N ALA A 157 22.98 -6.70 27.30
CA ALA A 157 23.79 -5.71 26.62
C ALA A 157 23.49 -4.29 27.13
N THR A 158 24.25 -3.29 26.68
CA THR A 158 23.99 -1.88 26.95
C THR A 158 24.09 -1.09 25.65
N LEU A 159 22.99 -0.45 25.27
CA LEU A 159 22.90 0.40 24.08
C LEU A 159 23.50 1.77 24.37
N LYS A 160 24.20 2.36 23.40
CA LYS A 160 24.85 3.67 23.57
C LYS A 160 23.94 4.80 23.10
N CYS A 161 24.10 5.99 23.67
CA CYS A 161 23.43 7.19 23.18
C CYS A 161 23.73 7.42 21.68
N GLY A 162 22.70 7.70 20.89
CA GLY A 162 22.75 7.84 19.44
C GLY A 162 22.66 6.54 18.66
N GLU A 163 22.63 5.37 19.33
CA GLU A 163 22.44 4.08 18.67
C GLU A 163 20.99 3.90 18.22
N PHE A 164 20.79 3.24 17.09
CA PHE A 164 19.48 2.89 16.58
C PHE A 164 19.13 1.44 16.92
N VAL A 165 17.90 1.23 17.36
CA VAL A 165 17.36 -0.08 17.66
C VAL A 165 16.00 -0.27 17.00
N PHE A 166 15.69 -1.53 16.72
CA PHE A 166 14.44 -1.94 16.10
C PHE A 166 13.65 -2.76 17.10
N ALA A 167 12.34 -2.55 17.18
CA ALA A 167 11.46 -3.31 18.06
C ALA A 167 10.21 -3.77 17.32
N HIS A 168 9.80 -5.02 17.55
CA HIS A 168 8.63 -5.63 16.89
C HIS A 168 7.47 -5.90 17.87
N THR A 169 7.73 -5.92 19.18
CA THR A 169 6.75 -6.18 20.23
C THR A 169 6.96 -5.25 21.41
N GLN A 170 5.90 -4.98 22.16
CA GLN A 170 5.93 -4.22 23.40
C GLN A 170 4.98 -4.82 24.44
N ASN A 171 5.19 -4.51 25.72
CA ASN A 171 4.20 -4.78 26.77
C ASN A 171 3.49 -3.48 27.19
N PHE A 172 2.64 -3.57 28.22
CA PHE A 172 1.89 -2.43 28.74
C PHE A 172 2.64 -1.62 29.82
N ASP A 173 3.88 -1.99 30.14
CA ASP A 173 4.73 -1.31 31.12
C ASP A 173 5.84 -0.48 30.44
N GLY A 174 5.67 -0.12 29.17
CA GLY A 174 6.63 0.65 28.40
C GLY A 174 7.90 -0.11 27.96
N TRP A 175 7.92 -1.44 28.08
CA TRP A 175 9.03 -2.27 27.58
C TRP A 175 8.84 -2.64 26.12
N LEU A 176 9.94 -2.59 25.38
CA LEU A 176 10.05 -2.93 23.97
C LEU A 176 10.92 -4.17 23.82
N LYS A 177 10.46 -5.16 23.05
CA LYS A 177 11.27 -6.31 22.65
C LYS A 177 12.01 -5.99 21.35
N LEU A 178 13.33 -6.04 21.41
CA LEU A 178 14.20 -5.72 20.28
C LEU A 178 14.20 -6.81 19.21
N SER A 179 14.22 -6.37 17.96
CA SER A 179 14.50 -7.19 16.79
C SER A 179 16.01 -7.22 16.54
N GLY A 180 16.57 -8.41 16.29
CA GLY A 180 17.99 -8.55 15.94
C GLY A 180 18.91 -8.66 17.16
N LYS A 181 20.16 -8.18 17.03
CA LYS A 181 21.19 -8.28 18.07
C LYS A 181 21.51 -6.91 18.66
N PRO A 182 21.60 -6.78 20.00
CA PRO A 182 21.28 -7.81 21.00
C PRO A 182 19.76 -8.06 21.10
N GLU A 183 19.37 -9.32 21.23
CA GLU A 183 17.96 -9.67 21.51
C GLU A 183 17.68 -9.42 23.00
N GLY A 184 16.52 -8.83 23.30
CA GLY A 184 16.05 -8.64 24.67
C GLY A 184 15.02 -7.53 24.79
N TRP A 185 14.78 -7.12 26.03
CA TRP A 185 13.81 -6.12 26.41
C TRP A 185 14.50 -4.83 26.83
N VAL A 186 13.97 -3.70 26.39
CA VAL A 186 14.47 -2.38 26.71
C VAL A 186 13.32 -1.49 27.15
N LEU A 187 13.55 -0.68 28.20
CA LEU A 187 12.55 0.26 28.70
C LEU A 187 12.61 1.54 27.85
N ALA A 188 11.47 2.01 27.34
CA ALA A 188 11.42 3.21 26.50
C ALA A 188 11.41 4.51 27.30
N ASN A 189 10.76 4.51 28.46
CA ASN A 189 10.62 5.66 29.35
C ASN A 189 10.75 5.17 30.80
N ASP A 190 11.52 5.89 31.60
CA ASP A 190 11.72 5.59 33.02
C ASP A 190 11.17 6.72 33.88
N SER A 191 10.48 6.37 34.97
CA SER A 191 9.90 7.35 35.90
C SER A 191 10.93 8.30 36.49
N ASP A 192 12.16 7.85 36.69
CA ASP A 192 13.23 8.60 37.34
C ASP A 192 14.08 9.38 36.33
N TRP A 193 14.25 8.82 35.12
CA TRP A 193 15.17 9.33 34.09
C TRP A 193 14.50 9.94 32.86
N GLY A 194 13.20 9.76 32.69
CA GLY A 194 12.42 10.21 31.54
C GLY A 194 12.64 9.36 30.28
N GLU A 195 12.54 10.01 29.11
CA GLU A 195 12.64 9.37 27.79
C GLU A 195 14.02 8.72 27.61
N LEU A 196 14.05 7.39 27.49
CA LEU A 196 15.27 6.62 27.24
C LEU A 196 15.46 6.37 25.74
N LEU A 197 14.36 6.10 25.04
CA LEU A 197 14.29 5.82 23.61
C LEU A 197 13.33 6.78 22.93
N ARG A 198 13.76 7.38 21.82
CA ARG A 198 12.93 8.27 21.01
C ARG A 198 12.55 7.63 19.69
N ARG A 199 11.26 7.56 19.40
CA ARG A 199 10.76 7.11 18.09
C ARG A 199 11.20 8.07 16.99
N ARG A 200 11.82 7.55 15.93
CA ARG A 200 12.10 8.34 14.72
C ARG A 200 10.82 8.51 13.91
N ARG A 201 10.42 9.77 13.69
CA ARG A 201 9.28 10.13 12.82
C ARG A 201 9.77 10.15 11.36
N ARG A 202 8.89 9.85 10.39
CA ARG A 202 9.16 9.90 8.92
C ARG A 202 10.04 8.77 8.36
N MET A 203 9.72 7.51 8.67
CA MET A 203 10.36 6.34 8.06
C MET A 203 9.41 5.55 7.13
N ASN A 204 8.31 6.17 6.68
CA ASN A 204 7.21 5.45 6.02
C ASN A 204 7.63 4.82 4.67
N ASP A 205 8.60 5.42 3.98
CA ASP A 205 9.10 4.96 2.67
C ASP A 205 10.30 4.00 2.77
N ILE A 206 10.70 3.62 3.99
CA ILE A 206 11.88 2.77 4.24
C ILE A 206 11.40 1.40 4.71
N ASP A 207 11.91 0.34 4.09
CA ASP A 207 11.72 -1.02 4.56
C ASP A 207 12.53 -1.22 5.85
N LEU A 208 11.83 -1.14 6.98
CA LEU A 208 12.46 -1.25 8.29
C LEU A 208 12.99 -2.66 8.53
N TRP A 209 12.36 -3.70 7.98
CA TRP A 209 12.82 -5.09 8.10
C TRP A 209 14.16 -5.28 7.43
N ALA A 210 14.29 -4.84 6.17
CA ALA A 210 15.56 -4.86 5.48
C ALA A 210 16.64 -4.06 6.21
N LEU A 211 16.27 -2.91 6.80
CA LEU A 211 17.20 -2.09 7.59
C LEU A 211 17.62 -2.79 8.90
N CYS A 212 16.68 -3.42 9.61
CA CYS A 212 16.95 -4.20 10.81
C CYS A 212 17.84 -5.40 10.50
N ASP A 213 17.58 -6.14 9.42
CA ASP A 213 18.42 -7.25 8.98
C ASP A 213 19.82 -6.76 8.61
N ALA A 214 19.93 -5.63 7.89
CA ALA A 214 21.22 -5.02 7.60
C ALA A 214 21.97 -4.59 8.86
N TRP A 215 21.26 -4.12 9.88
CA TRP A 215 21.84 -3.72 11.17
C TRP A 215 22.26 -4.91 12.03
N ALA A 216 21.45 -5.97 12.05
CA ALA A 216 21.70 -7.21 12.79
C ALA A 216 22.74 -8.11 12.11
N ALA A 217 22.93 -7.95 10.79
CA ALA A 217 24.00 -8.57 10.03
C ALA A 217 25.33 -7.93 10.43
N ASP A 218 25.82 -8.35 11.60
CA ASP A 218 27.14 -8.16 12.17
C ASP A 218 28.16 -7.93 11.04
N LEU A 219 28.51 -6.66 10.78
CA LEU A 219 29.36 -6.22 9.65
C LEU A 219 30.79 -6.81 9.71
N LEU A 220 31.07 -7.68 10.68
CA LEU A 220 32.35 -8.27 11.03
C LEU A 220 32.56 -9.71 10.50
N LYS A 221 31.57 -10.40 9.90
CA LYS A 221 31.78 -11.75 9.35
C LYS A 221 32.03 -11.74 7.83
N THR A 222 32.92 -12.60 7.34
CA THR A 222 33.44 -12.58 5.95
C THR A 222 32.40 -12.87 4.86
N GLU A 223 31.28 -13.53 5.15
CA GLU A 223 30.17 -13.69 4.18
C GLU A 223 29.40 -12.38 3.91
N THR A 224 29.71 -11.33 4.68
CA THR A 224 29.09 -10.01 4.59
C THR A 224 29.60 -9.21 3.39
N TRP A 225 30.67 -9.61 2.69
CA TRP A 225 31.17 -8.81 1.55
C TRP A 225 30.15 -8.70 0.40
N MET A 226 29.40 -9.77 0.13
CA MET A 226 28.41 -9.81 -0.95
C MET A 226 27.15 -9.03 -0.55
N ARG A 227 26.71 -9.18 0.71
CA ARG A 227 25.60 -8.40 1.29
C ARG A 227 25.95 -6.93 1.47
N GLN A 228 27.19 -6.60 1.85
CA GLN A 228 27.73 -5.23 1.89
C GLN A 228 27.79 -4.63 0.49
N ARG A 229 28.11 -5.41 -0.55
CA ARG A 229 28.07 -4.91 -1.94
C ARG A 229 26.65 -4.69 -2.44
N ILE A 230 25.73 -5.61 -2.17
CA ILE A 230 24.32 -5.43 -2.52
C ILE A 230 23.75 -4.23 -1.76
N PHE A 231 24.00 -4.13 -0.45
CA PHE A 231 23.61 -3.00 0.37
C PHE A 231 24.24 -1.70 -0.11
N ALA A 232 25.56 -1.65 -0.36
CA ALA A 232 26.24 -0.47 -0.88
C ALA A 232 25.71 -0.06 -2.26
N HIS A 233 25.34 -1.01 -3.11
CA HIS A 233 24.77 -0.73 -4.42
C HIS A 233 23.32 -0.24 -4.33
N VAL A 234 22.50 -0.80 -3.43
CA VAL A 234 21.15 -0.32 -3.13
C VAL A 234 21.21 1.10 -2.53
N LEU A 235 22.12 1.32 -1.59
CA LEU A 235 22.39 2.61 -0.95
C LEU A 235 22.94 3.63 -1.96
N GLU A 236 23.77 3.21 -2.90
CA GLU A 236 24.25 4.03 -4.02
C GLU A 236 23.11 4.42 -4.95
N LYS A 237 22.29 3.45 -5.38
CA LYS A 237 21.12 3.69 -6.24
C LYS A 237 20.13 4.63 -5.56
N LYS A 238 19.89 4.46 -4.27
CA LYS A 238 18.98 5.28 -3.45
C LYS A 238 19.54 6.68 -3.16
N SER A 239 20.85 6.82 -2.95
CA SER A 239 21.48 8.14 -2.79
C SER A 239 21.63 8.90 -4.11
N LYS A 240 21.82 8.22 -5.24
CA LYS A 240 21.86 8.83 -6.58
C LYS A 240 20.49 9.26 -7.09
N THR A 241 19.42 8.59 -6.66
CA THR A 241 18.03 8.99 -6.98
C THR A 241 17.56 10.22 -6.19
N GLY A 242 18.42 10.79 -5.33
CA GLY A 242 18.17 12.09 -4.69
C GLY A 242 17.28 12.03 -3.46
N GLU A 243 16.99 10.84 -2.93
CA GLU A 243 16.23 10.68 -1.69
C GLU A 243 17.06 11.22 -0.50
N GLY A 244 16.73 12.44 -0.04
CA GLY A 244 17.52 13.20 0.93
C GLY A 244 17.66 12.58 2.33
N TRP A 245 16.84 11.57 2.66
CA TRP A 245 16.83 10.93 3.99
C TRP A 245 18.17 10.32 4.38
N LEU A 246 18.96 9.86 3.40
CA LEU A 246 20.26 9.23 3.65
C LEU A 246 21.30 10.24 4.18
N ARG A 247 21.17 11.52 3.79
CA ARG A 247 21.97 12.62 4.34
C ARG A 247 21.48 13.07 5.71
N GLU A 248 20.21 12.86 6.02
CA GLU A 248 19.62 13.14 7.34
C GLU A 248 19.98 12.08 8.38
N LEU A 249 20.11 10.81 7.97
CA LEU A 249 20.52 9.71 8.85
C LEU A 249 22.02 9.73 9.19
N ILE A 250 22.87 10.16 8.25
CA ILE A 250 24.32 10.25 8.44
C ILE A 250 24.83 11.58 7.88
N SER A 251 25.01 12.57 8.75
CA SER A 251 25.55 13.88 8.35
C SER A 251 26.96 13.73 7.79
N GLY A 252 27.17 14.11 6.52
CA GLY A 252 28.48 14.04 5.85
C GLY A 252 28.71 12.81 4.99
N PHE A 253 27.70 11.93 4.82
CA PHE A 253 27.79 10.78 3.92
C PHE A 253 28.09 11.19 2.48
N LYS A 254 29.17 10.65 1.90
CA LYS A 254 29.54 10.77 0.49
C LYS A 254 29.94 9.40 -0.04
N LEU A 255 29.41 9.01 -1.19
CA LEU A 255 29.87 7.82 -1.89
C LEU A 255 31.30 8.00 -2.40
N SER A 256 32.11 6.95 -2.25
CA SER A 256 33.41 6.85 -2.92
C SER A 256 33.22 6.79 -4.44
N SER A 257 34.13 7.40 -5.21
CA SER A 257 34.08 7.41 -6.68
C SER A 257 34.47 6.08 -7.34
N ARG A 258 34.89 5.08 -6.57
CA ARG A 258 35.32 3.76 -7.07
C ARG A 258 34.38 2.67 -6.59
N VAL A 259 33.60 2.09 -7.49
CA VAL A 259 32.79 0.88 -7.25
C VAL A 259 33.33 -0.27 -8.08
N PRO A 260 33.61 -1.45 -7.50
CA PRO A 260 34.06 -2.62 -8.27
C PRO A 260 32.92 -3.28 -9.05
N PRO A 261 33.15 -3.76 -10.29
CA PRO A 261 32.12 -4.44 -11.09
C PRO A 261 31.75 -5.83 -10.52
N LEU A 262 30.54 -6.28 -10.81
CA LEU A 262 30.04 -7.63 -10.49
C LEU A 262 30.56 -8.67 -11.52
N PRO A 263 30.74 -9.95 -11.14
CA PRO A 263 31.07 -11.02 -12.08
C PRO A 263 29.88 -11.36 -12.99
N GLY A 264 30.12 -11.52 -14.30
CA GLY A 264 29.08 -11.88 -15.28
C GLY A 264 28.71 -13.36 -15.26
N ILE A 265 27.42 -13.66 -15.49
CA ILE A 265 26.87 -15.01 -15.66
C ILE A 265 26.59 -15.18 -17.17
N GLN A 266 27.22 -16.16 -17.81
CA GLN A 266 27.02 -16.51 -19.23
C GLN A 266 25.79 -17.41 -19.39
N GLY A 267 25.03 -17.20 -20.48
CA GLY A 267 23.88 -18.02 -20.87
C GLY A 267 24.14 -18.74 -22.18
N ASP A 268 23.44 -19.85 -22.37
CA ASP A 268 23.43 -20.65 -23.61
C ASP A 268 22.09 -20.45 -24.37
N GLN A 269 22.21 -20.39 -25.69
CA GLN A 269 21.16 -20.29 -26.72
C GLN A 269 21.22 -21.56 -27.57
N GLU A 270 20.08 -22.15 -27.95
CA GLU A 270 19.81 -22.71 -29.30
C GLU A 270 18.45 -23.45 -29.36
N GLU A 271 17.88 -23.52 -30.57
CA GLU A 271 16.74 -24.31 -31.07
C GLU A 271 15.36 -23.64 -31.11
N ASP A 272 15.05 -22.98 -32.23
CA ASP A 272 13.70 -22.83 -32.79
C ASP A 272 13.81 -22.61 -34.31
N ASP A 273 13.32 -23.55 -35.13
CA ASP A 273 12.96 -23.33 -36.55
C ASP A 273 12.29 -24.59 -37.15
N TYR A 274 11.02 -24.88 -36.81
CA TYR A 274 10.23 -25.89 -37.57
C TYR A 274 8.68 -25.77 -37.58
N TYR A 275 8.00 -24.87 -36.85
CA TYR A 275 6.52 -24.94 -36.69
C TYR A 275 5.69 -23.73 -37.16
N ALA A 276 6.17 -22.90 -38.09
CA ALA A 276 5.53 -21.61 -38.40
C ALA A 276 4.28 -21.63 -39.31
N GLU A 277 3.93 -22.72 -40.01
CA GLU A 277 2.97 -22.62 -41.13
C GLU A 277 1.51 -23.02 -40.81
N GLN A 278 1.22 -23.55 -39.60
CA GLN A 278 -0.15 -23.96 -39.21
C GLN A 278 -0.84 -23.01 -38.21
N GLN A 279 -0.14 -21.99 -37.68
CA GLN A 279 -0.62 -21.09 -36.61
C GLN A 279 -1.39 -19.85 -37.10
N ALA A 280 -1.42 -19.57 -38.42
CA ALA A 280 -1.90 -18.29 -38.95
C ALA A 280 -3.40 -17.99 -38.73
N GLN A 281 -4.24 -18.97 -38.39
CA GLN A 281 -5.66 -18.74 -38.03
C GLN A 281 -5.94 -18.72 -36.51
N GLN A 282 -5.00 -19.19 -35.68
CA GLN A 282 -5.05 -19.06 -34.22
C GLN A 282 -4.31 -17.81 -33.70
N ALA A 283 -3.47 -17.19 -34.54
CA ALA A 283 -2.64 -16.04 -34.18
C ALA A 283 -3.43 -14.75 -33.85
N THR A 284 -4.63 -14.56 -34.40
CA THR A 284 -5.41 -13.32 -34.22
C THR A 284 -5.92 -13.17 -32.77
N SER A 285 -6.28 -14.26 -32.10
CA SER A 285 -6.66 -14.23 -30.68
C SER A 285 -5.44 -14.25 -29.74
N GLN A 286 -4.32 -14.84 -30.17
CA GLN A 286 -3.09 -14.93 -29.38
C GLN A 286 -2.33 -13.59 -29.29
N ALA A 287 -2.16 -12.86 -30.39
CA ALA A 287 -1.48 -11.56 -30.36
C ALA A 287 -2.25 -10.52 -29.53
N PHE A 288 -3.59 -10.55 -29.60
CA PHE A 288 -4.46 -9.69 -28.79
C PHE A 288 -4.43 -10.07 -27.30
N SER A 289 -4.53 -11.37 -26.98
CA SER A 289 -4.49 -11.84 -25.59
C SER A 289 -3.12 -11.63 -24.94
N GLN A 290 -2.03 -11.64 -25.70
CA GLN A 290 -0.68 -11.29 -25.21
C GLN A 290 -0.53 -9.79 -24.93
N GLY A 291 -1.01 -8.91 -25.81
CA GLY A 291 -1.02 -7.46 -25.57
C GLY A 291 -1.89 -7.05 -24.37
N LEU A 292 -3.05 -7.69 -24.19
CA LEU A 292 -3.89 -7.47 -23.01
C LEU A 292 -3.24 -7.98 -21.71
N ARG A 293 -2.43 -9.04 -21.78
CA ARG A 293 -1.67 -9.55 -20.62
C ARG A 293 -0.68 -8.51 -20.08
N GLN A 294 -0.04 -7.75 -20.96
CA GLN A 294 0.87 -6.67 -20.58
C GLN A 294 0.13 -5.42 -20.10
N GLY A 295 -0.99 -5.05 -20.72
CA GLY A 295 -1.83 -3.92 -20.30
C GLY A 295 -2.44 -4.10 -18.91
N PHE A 296 -2.87 -5.32 -18.55
CA PHE A 296 -3.44 -5.62 -17.23
C PHE A 296 -2.39 -5.92 -16.14
N MET A 297 -1.16 -6.32 -16.50
CA MET A 297 -0.10 -6.62 -15.53
C MET A 297 0.99 -5.53 -15.40
N SER A 298 0.90 -4.44 -16.18
CA SER A 298 1.85 -3.31 -16.11
C SER A 298 1.26 -2.08 -15.43
N SER A 299 0.84 -2.24 -14.18
CA SER A 299 0.73 -1.14 -13.21
C SER A 299 1.65 -1.40 -12.02
N LYS A 300 2.95 -1.58 -12.31
CA LYS A 300 4.03 -1.31 -11.36
C LYS A 300 4.79 -0.06 -11.83
N PRO A 301 4.86 1.02 -11.05
CA PRO A 301 5.73 2.14 -11.38
C PRO A 301 7.14 1.89 -10.83
N GLY A 302 8.14 2.02 -11.70
CA GLY A 302 9.50 2.41 -11.28
C GLY A 302 10.64 1.45 -11.62
N GLY A 303 11.02 1.38 -12.89
CA GLY A 303 12.32 0.89 -13.35
C GLY A 303 12.62 1.36 -14.77
N GLN A 304 13.30 2.50 -14.91
CA GLN A 304 13.83 2.95 -16.21
C GLN A 304 14.95 2.02 -16.69
N GLN A 305 14.69 1.43 -17.86
CA GLN A 305 15.57 1.31 -19.02
C GLN A 305 16.99 0.75 -18.78
N GLY A 306 17.07 -0.58 -18.78
CA GLY A 306 18.15 -1.27 -19.48
C GLY A 306 17.71 -1.53 -20.92
N TYR A 307 18.47 -1.04 -21.90
CA TYR A 307 18.36 -1.47 -23.29
C TYR A 307 18.61 -3.00 -23.35
N GLY A 308 17.72 -3.74 -24.02
CA GLY A 308 18.06 -5.04 -24.60
C GLY A 308 17.35 -6.29 -24.07
N ALA A 309 16.11 -6.22 -23.60
CA ALA A 309 15.24 -7.40 -23.57
C ALA A 309 14.32 -7.35 -24.80
N PHE A 310 14.64 -8.13 -25.83
CA PHE A 310 13.76 -8.38 -26.97
C PHE A 310 12.49 -9.08 -26.44
N ASP A 311 11.33 -8.50 -26.68
CA ASP A 311 10.04 -9.14 -26.42
C ASP A 311 9.62 -9.90 -27.70
N PRO A 312 9.58 -11.25 -27.70
CA PRO A 312 9.23 -12.06 -28.87
C PRO A 312 7.83 -11.76 -29.40
N ALA A 313 6.92 -11.23 -28.57
CA ALA A 313 5.55 -10.94 -28.97
C ALA A 313 5.42 -9.79 -30.00
N PHE A 314 6.50 -9.04 -30.24
CA PHE A 314 6.51 -7.87 -31.13
C PHE A 314 7.48 -7.99 -32.31
N GLU A 315 8.03 -9.18 -32.51
CA GLU A 315 8.83 -9.51 -33.68
C GLU A 315 7.96 -9.37 -34.94
N GLY A 316 8.35 -8.44 -35.82
CA GLY A 316 7.61 -8.14 -37.06
C GLY A 316 6.62 -6.96 -36.99
N THR A 317 6.53 -6.22 -35.88
CA THR A 317 5.78 -4.96 -35.86
C THR A 317 6.52 -3.85 -36.62
N LYS A 318 5.78 -2.96 -37.30
CA LYS A 318 6.34 -1.84 -38.07
C LYS A 318 5.85 -0.50 -37.52
N PRO A 319 6.69 0.56 -37.51
CA PRO A 319 6.23 1.90 -37.19
C PRO A 319 5.12 2.34 -38.16
N PHE A 320 4.09 3.00 -37.63
CA PHE A 320 2.94 3.45 -38.40
C PHE A 320 2.50 4.85 -37.94
N GLU A 321 2.47 5.81 -38.85
CA GLU A 321 2.06 7.19 -38.55
C GLU A 321 0.55 7.36 -38.76
N TYR A 322 -0.16 7.82 -37.74
CA TYR A 322 -1.59 8.14 -37.84
C TYR A 322 -1.90 9.45 -37.11
N LYS A 323 -2.56 10.38 -37.81
CA LYS A 323 -2.90 11.73 -37.28
C LYS A 323 -1.69 12.46 -36.66
N GLY A 324 -0.50 12.31 -37.25
CA GLY A 324 0.74 12.95 -36.79
C GLY A 324 1.35 12.37 -35.52
N LYS A 325 0.88 11.21 -35.05
CA LYS A 325 1.48 10.45 -33.95
C LYS A 325 2.00 9.11 -34.48
N MET A 326 3.16 8.68 -33.96
CA MET A 326 3.78 7.40 -34.31
C MET A 326 3.25 6.28 -33.41
N TYR A 327 2.78 5.22 -34.05
CA TYR A 327 2.30 3.99 -33.42
C TYR A 327 3.15 2.81 -33.91
N THR A 328 2.94 1.63 -33.32
CA THR A 328 3.46 0.37 -33.85
C THR A 328 2.30 -0.49 -34.36
N MET A 329 2.45 -1.08 -35.54
CA MET A 329 1.42 -1.91 -36.18
C MET A 329 1.93 -3.34 -36.35
N ALA A 330 1.17 -4.31 -35.86
CA ALA A 330 1.45 -5.73 -36.04
C ALA A 330 1.04 -6.23 -37.43
N PRO A 331 1.58 -7.39 -37.90
CA PRO A 331 1.25 -7.95 -39.21
C PRO A 331 -0.25 -8.22 -39.43
N ASN A 332 -1.01 -8.42 -38.34
CA ASN A 332 -2.46 -8.60 -38.35
C ASN A 332 -3.26 -7.29 -38.39
N GLY A 333 -2.60 -6.13 -38.50
CA GLY A 333 -3.22 -4.81 -38.57
C GLY A 333 -3.56 -4.17 -37.22
N VAL A 334 -3.30 -4.83 -36.08
CA VAL A 334 -3.52 -4.22 -34.76
C VAL A 334 -2.49 -3.12 -34.52
N MET A 335 -2.96 -1.94 -34.11
CA MET A 335 -2.12 -0.79 -33.76
C MET A 335 -1.94 -0.69 -32.24
N PHE A 336 -0.74 -0.28 -31.81
CA PHE A 336 -0.36 -0.09 -30.41
C PHE A 336 0.25 1.29 -30.17
N ASP A 337 0.01 1.88 -29.00
CA ASP A 337 0.60 3.17 -28.57
C ASP A 337 1.89 2.96 -27.74
N PRO A 338 3.07 3.37 -28.22
CA PRO A 338 4.33 3.31 -27.46
C PRO A 338 4.37 4.32 -26.30
N PRO A 339 5.16 4.09 -25.22
CA PRO A 339 6.01 2.93 -24.96
C PRO A 339 5.29 1.76 -24.26
N ASN A 340 4.07 2.01 -23.78
CA ASN A 340 3.33 1.06 -22.94
C ASN A 340 2.56 -0.01 -23.73
N GLN A 341 2.61 0.08 -25.07
CA GLN A 341 2.07 -0.91 -25.99
C GLN A 341 0.56 -1.16 -25.78
N ILE A 342 -0.18 -0.08 -25.56
CA ILE A 342 -1.62 -0.15 -25.35
C ILE A 342 -2.30 -0.39 -26.69
N PRO A 343 -3.13 -1.45 -26.86
CA PRO A 343 -3.83 -1.71 -28.11
C PRO A 343 -4.85 -0.60 -28.40
N MET A 344 -4.75 -0.01 -29.60
CA MET A 344 -5.56 1.12 -30.06
C MET A 344 -6.78 0.68 -30.89
N GLY A 345 -6.69 -0.46 -31.56
CA GLY A 345 -7.68 -0.96 -32.51
C GLY A 345 -7.02 -1.68 -33.69
N ILE A 346 -7.81 -2.08 -34.69
CA ILE A 346 -7.32 -2.62 -35.96
C ILE A 346 -7.35 -1.51 -37.01
N TRP A 347 -6.25 -1.32 -37.73
CA TRP A 347 -6.21 -0.37 -38.84
C TRP A 347 -7.03 -0.88 -40.02
N ASN A 348 -8.01 -0.10 -40.45
CA ASN A 348 -8.80 -0.38 -41.65
C ASN A 348 -8.25 0.44 -42.83
N PRO A 349 -7.60 -0.21 -43.82
CA PRO A 349 -6.98 0.50 -44.93
C PRO A 349 -8.00 1.13 -45.88
N ASP A 350 -9.23 0.61 -45.95
CA ASP A 350 -10.27 1.11 -46.86
C ASP A 350 -10.88 2.41 -46.31
N THR A 351 -11.14 2.45 -45.01
CA THR A 351 -11.74 3.62 -44.35
C THR A 351 -10.71 4.63 -43.84
N GLN A 352 -9.43 4.24 -43.80
CA GLN A 352 -8.32 5.01 -43.20
C GLN A 352 -8.63 5.40 -41.74
N ARG A 353 -9.26 4.48 -41.01
CA ARG A 353 -9.66 4.65 -39.61
C ARG A 353 -9.27 3.43 -38.78
N LEU A 354 -9.26 3.63 -37.48
CA LEU A 354 -9.14 2.56 -36.50
C LEU A 354 -10.53 1.97 -36.25
N ASP A 355 -10.64 0.65 -36.43
CA ASP A 355 -11.80 -0.14 -36.06
C ASP A 355 -11.56 -0.81 -34.69
N PRO A 356 -12.62 -1.15 -33.94
CA PRO A 356 -12.48 -1.85 -32.67
C PRO A 356 -11.82 -3.23 -32.82
N ALA A 357 -10.81 -3.50 -32.00
CA ALA A 357 -10.15 -4.80 -31.97
C ALA A 357 -10.81 -5.70 -30.92
N ALA A 358 -11.49 -6.77 -31.35
CA ALA A 358 -12.09 -7.74 -30.45
C ALA A 358 -11.19 -8.96 -30.23
N GLY A 359 -11.12 -9.47 -28.99
CA GLY A 359 -10.49 -10.76 -28.70
C GLY A 359 -10.73 -11.25 -27.28
N MET A 360 -10.27 -12.45 -26.96
CA MET A 360 -10.53 -13.07 -25.65
C MET A 360 -9.46 -12.71 -24.63
N MET A 361 -9.88 -12.35 -23.40
CA MET A 361 -8.96 -12.22 -22.27
C MET A 361 -8.84 -13.53 -21.49
N PRO A 362 -7.63 -13.97 -21.11
CA PRO A 362 -7.46 -15.12 -20.23
C PRO A 362 -8.18 -14.89 -18.89
N GLY A 363 -9.06 -15.83 -18.51
CA GLY A 363 -9.83 -15.73 -17.26
C GLY A 363 -11.09 -14.86 -17.33
N CYS A 364 -11.35 -14.17 -18.45
CA CYS A 364 -12.64 -13.51 -18.68
C CYS A 364 -13.50 -14.37 -19.62
N PRO A 365 -14.73 -14.74 -19.25
CA PRO A 365 -15.63 -15.50 -20.12
C PRO A 365 -16.19 -14.66 -21.28
N TYR A 366 -15.97 -13.34 -21.25
CA TYR A 366 -16.48 -12.40 -22.22
C TYR A 366 -15.36 -11.86 -23.12
N PRO A 367 -15.63 -11.59 -24.41
CA PRO A 367 -14.66 -10.94 -25.28
C PRO A 367 -14.39 -9.51 -24.82
N ALA A 368 -13.13 -9.09 -24.97
CA ALA A 368 -12.71 -7.72 -24.75
C ALA A 368 -12.60 -6.98 -26.08
N ILE A 369 -12.95 -5.70 -26.08
CA ILE A 369 -12.82 -4.81 -27.23
C ILE A 369 -11.83 -3.70 -26.86
N SER A 370 -10.73 -3.61 -27.61
CA SER A 370 -9.78 -2.52 -27.49
C SER A 370 -10.05 -1.47 -28.56
N TYR A 371 -10.37 -0.24 -28.11
CA TYR A 371 -10.67 0.88 -28.99
C TYR A 371 -10.15 2.19 -28.38
N LEU A 372 -9.35 2.93 -29.17
CA LEU A 372 -8.76 4.21 -28.79
C LEU A 372 -7.93 4.15 -27.49
N GLY A 373 -7.23 3.04 -27.27
CA GLY A 373 -6.35 2.86 -26.12
C GLY A 373 -7.07 2.51 -24.82
N ARG A 374 -8.36 2.13 -24.90
CA ARG A 374 -9.13 1.57 -23.80
C ARG A 374 -9.60 0.17 -24.13
N THR A 375 -9.69 -0.68 -23.11
CA THR A 375 -10.21 -2.04 -23.25
C THR A 375 -11.52 -2.15 -22.50
N TYR A 376 -12.57 -2.56 -23.20
CA TYR A 376 -13.92 -2.75 -22.68
C TYR A 376 -14.26 -4.24 -22.66
N ILE A 377 -15.09 -4.68 -21.73
CA ILE A 377 -15.66 -6.04 -21.73
C ILE A 377 -16.99 -6.01 -22.48
N LEU A 378 -17.15 -6.82 -23.53
CA LEU A 378 -18.38 -6.94 -24.29
C LEU A 378 -19.32 -7.95 -23.63
N LEU A 379 -20.41 -7.45 -23.06
CA LEU A 379 -21.45 -8.27 -22.44
C LEU A 379 -22.34 -8.95 -23.50
N PRO A 380 -23.08 -10.02 -23.14
CA PRO A 380 -23.93 -10.77 -24.07
C PRO A 380 -25.03 -9.95 -24.76
N ASP A 381 -25.44 -8.84 -24.14
CA ASP A 381 -26.45 -7.91 -24.65
C ASP A 381 -25.84 -6.74 -25.46
N GLN A 382 -24.60 -6.91 -25.92
CA GLN A 382 -23.84 -5.94 -26.72
C GLN A 382 -23.44 -4.67 -25.97
N ARG A 383 -23.64 -4.60 -24.64
CA ARG A 383 -23.14 -3.48 -23.84
C ARG A 383 -21.64 -3.60 -23.57
N LEU A 384 -20.98 -2.46 -23.47
CA LEU A 384 -19.56 -2.34 -23.15
C LEU A 384 -19.39 -1.95 -21.69
N LEU A 385 -18.67 -2.76 -20.93
CA LEU A 385 -18.34 -2.55 -19.53
C LEU A 385 -16.90 -2.06 -19.38
N ASP A 386 -16.75 -0.94 -18.67
CA ASP A 386 -15.54 -0.41 -18.03
C ASP A 386 -14.86 -1.41 -17.06
N PRO A 387 -13.78 -2.17 -17.33
CA PRO A 387 -13.23 -3.04 -16.29
C PRO A 387 -12.55 -2.29 -15.13
N GLU A 388 -12.17 -1.03 -15.31
CA GLU A 388 -11.61 -0.21 -14.22
C GLU A 388 -12.69 0.47 -13.38
N THR A 389 -13.80 0.86 -14.02
CA THR A 389 -14.90 1.63 -13.40
C THR A 389 -16.09 0.77 -13.00
N GLU A 390 -16.20 -0.42 -13.58
CA GLU A 390 -17.37 -1.31 -13.52
C GLU A 390 -18.66 -0.70 -14.10
N ASP A 391 -18.55 0.38 -14.89
CA ASP A 391 -19.68 1.09 -15.48
C ASP A 391 -19.97 0.66 -16.92
N ILE A 392 -21.25 0.71 -17.32
CA ILE A 392 -21.65 0.54 -18.72
C ILE A 392 -21.40 1.84 -19.48
N VAL A 393 -20.46 1.81 -20.43
CA VAL A 393 -20.00 3.01 -21.15
C VAL A 393 -20.61 3.16 -22.54
N GLY A 394 -21.23 2.09 -23.07
CA GLY A 394 -21.80 2.12 -24.41
C GLY A 394 -22.32 0.78 -24.90
N THR A 395 -22.54 0.70 -26.20
CA THR A 395 -22.95 -0.50 -26.93
C THR A 395 -22.07 -0.73 -28.15
N PHE A 396 -21.82 -1.99 -28.49
CA PHE A 396 -21.08 -2.39 -29.68
C PHE A 396 -22.00 -3.09 -30.66
N ASN A 397 -22.19 -2.50 -31.84
CA ASN A 397 -22.98 -3.11 -32.90
C ASN A 397 -22.12 -4.13 -33.64
N ARG A 398 -22.43 -5.42 -33.45
CA ARG A 398 -21.67 -6.53 -34.07
C ARG A 398 -21.81 -6.60 -35.58
N GLU A 399 -22.90 -6.09 -36.15
CA GLU A 399 -23.14 -6.13 -37.60
C GLU A 399 -22.32 -5.07 -38.33
N THR A 400 -22.21 -3.88 -37.75
CA THR A 400 -21.46 -2.75 -38.34
C THR A 400 -20.03 -2.64 -37.82
N SER A 401 -19.69 -3.37 -36.75
CA SER A 401 -18.44 -3.23 -36.00
C SER A 401 -18.22 -1.81 -35.44
N GLU A 402 -19.31 -1.07 -35.20
CA GLU A 402 -19.27 0.28 -34.65
C GLU A 402 -19.53 0.27 -33.14
N ILE A 403 -18.84 1.15 -32.42
CA ILE A 403 -19.10 1.41 -31.00
C ILE A 403 -19.89 2.71 -30.88
N ASP A 404 -21.00 2.65 -30.16
CA ASP A 404 -21.74 3.81 -29.70
C ASP A 404 -21.52 4.01 -28.20
N LEU A 405 -20.75 5.02 -27.82
CA LEU A 405 -20.48 5.35 -26.43
C LEU A 405 -21.52 6.35 -25.94
N GLN A 406 -22.27 5.99 -24.91
CA GLN A 406 -23.42 6.77 -24.40
C GLN A 406 -23.02 8.14 -23.82
N ASN A 407 -21.73 8.41 -23.66
CA ASN A 407 -21.18 9.73 -23.31
C ASN A 407 -19.98 10.07 -24.21
N PRO A 408 -20.19 10.54 -25.45
CA PRO A 408 -19.09 10.93 -26.34
C PRO A 408 -18.33 12.15 -25.82
N THR A 409 -18.91 12.91 -24.88
CA THR A 409 -18.31 14.12 -24.28
C THR A 409 -17.06 13.83 -23.44
N LEU A 410 -16.87 12.59 -22.96
CA LEU A 410 -15.63 12.16 -22.29
C LEU A 410 -14.46 11.92 -23.26
N LEU A 411 -14.72 11.87 -24.57
CA LEU A 411 -13.72 11.54 -25.59
C LEU A 411 -13.33 12.71 -26.50
N GLN A 412 -13.96 13.89 -26.38
CA GLN A 412 -13.71 15.02 -27.30
C GLN A 412 -13.43 16.39 -26.68
N GLN A 413 -13.33 16.54 -25.36
CA GLN A 413 -13.00 17.84 -24.75
C GLN A 413 -11.48 18.10 -24.66
N VAL A 414 -10.87 18.33 -25.83
CA VAL A 414 -9.71 19.22 -25.99
C VAL A 414 -10.17 20.38 -26.87
N GLY A 415 -10.96 21.30 -26.33
CA GLY A 415 -11.37 22.48 -27.09
C GLY A 415 -12.60 23.21 -26.57
N SER A 416 -12.34 24.35 -25.93
CA SER A 416 -13.25 25.48 -25.72
C SER A 416 -14.09 25.55 -24.44
N LEU A 417 -14.27 26.80 -24.01
CA LEU A 417 -14.59 27.29 -22.67
C LEU A 417 -16.09 27.43 -22.39
N LYS A 418 -16.38 27.42 -21.08
CA LYS A 418 -17.29 28.30 -20.32
C LYS A 418 -18.80 28.02 -20.38
N GLU A 419 -19.31 27.92 -19.15
CA GLU A 419 -20.65 28.17 -18.64
C GLU A 419 -21.64 27.00 -18.53
N LEU A 420 -22.34 27.03 -17.38
CA LEU A 420 -23.30 26.09 -16.81
C LEU A 420 -22.68 24.75 -16.37
N GLY A 421 -22.87 24.26 -15.16
CA GLY A 421 -23.98 24.41 -14.23
C GLY A 421 -24.08 23.03 -13.58
N SER A 422 -24.24 22.98 -12.27
CA SER A 422 -24.34 21.76 -11.45
C SER A 422 -25.00 20.58 -12.18
N ASP A 423 -24.21 19.54 -12.47
CA ASP A 423 -24.71 18.23 -12.93
C ASP A 423 -24.89 17.31 -11.70
N PRO A 424 -25.93 16.46 -11.66
CA PRO A 424 -26.46 15.89 -10.43
C PRO A 424 -25.83 14.54 -10.05
N THR A 425 -25.99 14.26 -8.75
CA THR A 425 -25.95 12.93 -8.12
C THR A 425 -24.61 12.20 -8.13
N LEU A 426 -23.65 12.72 -7.36
CA LEU A 426 -22.98 11.83 -6.40
C LEU A 426 -24.01 11.46 -5.32
N PRO A 427 -24.20 10.18 -4.97
CA PRO A 427 -25.03 9.82 -3.83
C PRO A 427 -24.41 10.44 -2.59
N ASN A 428 -25.08 11.47 -2.07
CA ASN A 428 -24.65 12.31 -0.97
C ASN A 428 -24.84 11.63 0.40
N ASP A 429 -24.84 10.29 0.41
CA ASP A 429 -25.02 9.41 1.57
C ASP A 429 -23.70 8.72 1.98
N SER A 430 -22.59 9.00 1.30
CA SER A 430 -21.29 8.56 1.80
C SER A 430 -20.92 9.41 3.01
N GLU A 431 -20.79 8.78 4.18
CA GLU A 431 -20.25 9.40 5.37
C GLU A 431 -19.01 10.22 5.01
N PRO A 432 -18.85 11.44 5.56
CA PRO A 432 -17.72 12.30 5.24
C PRO A 432 -16.43 11.51 5.44
N LEU A 433 -15.68 11.32 4.36
CA LEU A 433 -14.44 10.54 4.40
C LEU A 433 -13.45 11.24 5.34
N ASP A 434 -12.61 10.44 5.98
CA ASP A 434 -11.53 10.98 6.81
C ASP A 434 -10.59 11.86 5.98
N ILE A 435 -10.03 12.90 6.61
CA ILE A 435 -9.14 13.88 5.95
C ILE A 435 -7.97 13.16 5.26
N HIS A 436 -7.42 12.12 5.91
CA HIS A 436 -6.30 11.37 5.35
C HIS A 436 -6.68 10.57 4.10
N GLU A 437 -7.92 10.11 4.00
CA GLU A 437 -8.39 9.36 2.83
C GLU A 437 -8.49 10.26 1.59
N TYR A 438 -9.00 11.49 1.73
CA TYR A 438 -9.01 12.46 0.63
C TYR A 438 -7.60 12.78 0.14
N ILE A 439 -6.64 12.92 1.06
CA ILE A 439 -5.24 13.19 0.73
C ILE A 439 -4.63 12.01 -0.03
N GLU A 440 -4.86 10.78 0.43
CA GLU A 440 -4.34 9.58 -0.21
C GLU A 440 -4.90 9.40 -1.63
N ARG A 441 -6.22 9.49 -1.80
CA ARG A 441 -6.87 9.44 -3.11
C ARG A 441 -6.39 10.57 -4.02
N GLY A 442 -6.23 11.79 -3.49
CA GLY A 442 -5.68 12.93 -4.22
C GLY A 442 -4.28 12.64 -4.76
N ASN A 443 -3.41 12.08 -3.93
CA ASN A 443 -2.06 11.67 -4.32
C ASN A 443 -2.05 10.56 -5.38
N GLN A 444 -2.98 9.59 -5.31
CA GLN A 444 -3.14 8.57 -6.35
C GLN A 444 -3.53 9.21 -7.70
N MET A 445 -4.45 10.18 -7.69
CA MET A 445 -4.86 10.90 -8.91
C MET A 445 -3.71 11.73 -9.51
N VAL A 446 -2.84 12.32 -8.69
CA VAL A 446 -1.61 13.00 -9.17
C VAL A 446 -0.68 12.00 -9.87
N LYS A 447 -0.45 10.82 -9.28
CA LYS A 447 0.39 9.77 -9.88
C LYS A 447 -0.17 9.29 -11.23
N ALA A 448 -1.49 9.27 -11.38
CA ALA A 448 -2.18 8.94 -12.63
C ALA A 448 -2.22 10.09 -13.66
N GLY A 449 -1.64 11.26 -13.35
CA GLY A 449 -1.67 12.45 -14.21
C GLY A 449 -3.04 13.15 -14.27
N ARG A 450 -4.00 12.77 -13.44
CA ARG A 450 -5.36 13.33 -13.38
C ARG A 450 -5.41 14.55 -12.45
N PHE A 451 -4.67 15.61 -12.79
CA PHE A 451 -4.47 16.77 -11.90
C PHE A 451 -5.76 17.51 -11.51
N LYS A 452 -6.77 17.56 -12.39
CA LYS A 452 -8.04 18.25 -12.08
C LYS A 452 -8.84 17.49 -11.00
N ALA A 453 -8.91 16.17 -11.12
CA ALA A 453 -9.55 15.32 -10.11
C ALA A 453 -8.79 15.37 -8.78
N ALA A 454 -7.46 15.30 -8.83
CA ALA A 454 -6.62 15.45 -7.65
C ALA A 454 -6.88 16.78 -6.90
N ALA A 455 -6.94 17.89 -7.64
CA ALA A 455 -7.20 19.20 -7.05
C ALA A 455 -8.59 19.31 -6.40
N GLY A 456 -9.60 18.62 -6.96
CA GLY A 456 -10.91 18.46 -6.35
C GLY A 456 -10.84 17.73 -5.01
N LEU A 457 -10.17 16.58 -4.95
CA LEU A 457 -9.99 15.81 -3.71
C LEU A 457 -9.24 16.58 -2.63
N PHE A 458 -8.18 17.32 -2.99
CA PHE A 458 -7.49 18.19 -2.03
C PHE A 458 -8.36 19.36 -1.55
N SER A 459 -9.33 19.80 -2.35
CA SER A 459 -10.29 20.83 -1.92
C SER A 459 -11.26 20.29 -0.89
N GLU A 460 -11.74 19.06 -1.06
CA GLU A 460 -12.58 18.40 -0.04
C GLU A 460 -11.81 18.13 1.25
N ALA A 461 -10.52 17.72 1.15
CA ALA A 461 -9.66 17.61 2.33
C ALA A 461 -9.56 18.94 3.11
N LEU A 462 -9.44 20.08 2.41
CA LEU A 462 -9.41 21.40 3.04
C LEU A 462 -10.75 21.80 3.65
N ASN A 463 -11.87 21.44 3.01
CA ASN A 463 -13.20 21.65 3.57
C ASN A 463 -13.38 20.86 4.88
N ALA A 464 -12.94 19.60 4.89
CA ALA A 464 -12.94 18.75 6.07
C ALA A 464 -12.03 19.33 7.18
N CYS A 465 -10.82 19.80 6.86
CA CYS A 465 -9.96 20.53 7.80
C CYS A 465 -10.66 21.75 8.40
N SER A 466 -11.35 22.56 7.58
CA SER A 466 -12.03 23.77 8.06
C SER A 466 -13.23 23.48 8.98
N SER A 467 -13.82 22.29 8.85
CA SER A 467 -14.94 21.82 9.68
C SER A 467 -14.47 21.14 10.97
N ALA A 468 -13.19 20.80 11.08
CA ALA A 468 -12.64 20.16 12.26
C ALA A 468 -12.50 21.15 13.44
N ARG A 469 -12.78 20.68 14.66
CA ARG A 469 -12.74 21.50 15.88
C ARG A 469 -11.32 21.96 16.24
N ALA A 470 -10.30 21.22 15.80
CA ALA A 470 -8.89 21.56 15.93
C ALA A 470 -8.22 21.38 14.56
N VAL A 471 -7.54 22.42 14.08
CA VAL A 471 -6.87 22.42 12.77
C VAL A 471 -5.37 22.28 12.99
N ASP A 472 -4.79 21.23 12.42
CA ASP A 472 -3.34 21.09 12.29
C ASP A 472 -2.88 21.95 11.10
N LEU A 473 -2.25 23.10 11.40
CA LEU A 473 -1.81 24.06 10.39
C LEU A 473 -0.71 23.50 9.47
N ASP A 474 0.10 22.56 9.95
CA ASP A 474 1.14 21.93 9.14
C ASP A 474 0.49 21.02 8.10
N LEU A 475 -0.51 20.23 8.52
CA LEU A 475 -1.29 19.39 7.61
C LEU A 475 -2.05 20.23 6.58
N GLU A 476 -2.74 21.29 7.00
CA GLU A 476 -3.47 22.19 6.08
C GLU A 476 -2.51 22.78 5.04
N THR A 477 -1.33 23.22 5.48
CA THR A 477 -0.28 23.76 4.60
C THR A 477 0.16 22.73 3.55
N ASP A 478 0.39 21.47 3.95
CA ASP A 478 0.80 20.39 3.04
C ASP A 478 -0.29 20.06 2.01
N ILE A 479 -1.57 20.10 2.38
CA ILE A 479 -2.69 19.91 1.45
C ILE A 479 -2.72 21.05 0.43
N ILE A 480 -2.61 22.31 0.86
CA ILE A 480 -2.59 23.47 -0.04
C ILE A 480 -1.41 23.37 -1.02
N LYS A 481 -0.22 22.98 -0.54
CA LYS A 481 0.96 22.80 -1.40
C LYS A 481 0.74 21.70 -2.44
N SER A 482 0.07 20.61 -2.08
CA SER A 482 -0.24 19.52 -3.00
C SER A 482 -1.25 19.96 -4.07
N ARG A 483 -2.26 20.74 -3.69
CA ARG A 483 -3.23 21.33 -4.62
C ARG A 483 -2.59 22.38 -5.55
N ALA A 484 -1.72 23.24 -5.04
CA ALA A 484 -0.99 24.22 -5.84
C ALA A 484 -0.15 23.57 -6.96
N LYS A 485 0.51 22.44 -6.66
CA LYS A 485 1.22 21.66 -7.70
C LYS A 485 0.30 21.22 -8.84
N CYS A 486 -0.94 20.84 -8.52
CA CYS A 486 -1.95 20.47 -9.53
C CYS A 486 -2.35 21.67 -10.38
N TRP A 487 -2.60 22.85 -9.77
CA TRP A 487 -2.93 24.06 -10.51
C TRP A 487 -1.82 24.53 -11.44
N LYS A 488 -0.57 24.41 -11.00
CA LYS A 488 0.61 24.68 -11.84
C LYS A 488 0.63 23.76 -13.05
N ALA A 489 0.38 22.46 -12.88
CA ALA A 489 0.36 21.50 -13.98
C ALA A 489 -0.78 21.77 -14.99
N LEU A 490 -1.92 22.28 -14.51
CA LEU A 490 -3.08 22.62 -15.33
C LEU A 490 -3.01 24.00 -16.02
N GLY A 491 -2.04 24.85 -15.64
CA GLY A 491 -1.99 26.24 -16.12
C GLY A 491 -3.09 27.14 -15.55
N CYS A 492 -3.70 26.72 -14.43
CA CYS A 492 -4.72 27.47 -13.68
C CYS A 492 -4.03 28.52 -12.79
N PHE A 493 -3.59 29.62 -13.41
CA PHE A 493 -2.73 30.60 -12.74
C PHE A 493 -3.42 31.41 -11.64
N GLN A 494 -4.74 31.59 -11.68
CA GLN A 494 -5.45 32.34 -10.63
C GLN A 494 -5.48 31.54 -9.33
N GLU A 495 -5.92 30.28 -9.42
CA GLU A 495 -5.99 29.34 -8.31
C GLU A 495 -4.60 29.03 -7.73
N LEU A 496 -3.58 28.93 -8.60
CA LEU A 496 -2.18 28.82 -8.18
C LEU A 496 -1.71 30.04 -7.37
N LYS A 497 -2.11 31.25 -7.78
CA LYS A 497 -1.77 32.50 -7.06
C LYS A 497 -2.41 32.52 -5.67
N ASP A 498 -3.65 32.09 -5.57
CA ASP A 498 -4.40 32.09 -4.31
C ASP A 498 -3.80 31.07 -3.32
N ASP A 499 -3.55 29.84 -3.76
CA ASP A 499 -2.95 28.79 -2.92
C ASP A 499 -1.51 29.15 -2.49
N SER A 500 -0.68 29.65 -3.41
CA SER A 500 0.69 30.10 -3.06
C SER A 500 0.70 31.26 -2.07
N SER A 501 -0.22 32.22 -2.21
CA SER A 501 -0.36 33.33 -1.26
C SER A 501 -0.74 32.83 0.14
N LYS A 502 -1.62 31.84 0.22
CA LYS A 502 -2.05 31.24 1.50
C LYS A 502 -0.88 30.53 2.20
N VAL A 503 -0.09 29.74 1.47
CA VAL A 503 1.11 29.07 2.02
C VAL A 503 2.15 30.09 2.51
N LEU A 504 2.37 31.18 1.76
CA LEU A 504 3.31 32.23 2.17
C LEU A 504 2.87 32.94 3.45
N LYS A 505 1.57 33.21 3.62
CA LYS A 505 1.03 33.76 4.87
C LYS A 505 1.25 32.81 6.06
N LEU A 506 0.98 31.52 5.88
CA LEU A 506 1.13 30.51 6.95
C LEU A 506 2.60 30.28 7.34
N THR A 507 3.52 30.33 6.38
CA THR A 507 4.95 30.05 6.60
C THR A 507 5.79 31.29 6.90
N GLY A 508 5.18 32.48 6.94
CA GLY A 508 5.89 33.75 7.13
C GLY A 508 6.86 34.07 5.99
N ASN A 509 6.45 33.81 4.75
CA ASN A 509 7.23 34.01 3.51
C ASN A 509 8.53 33.18 3.40
N ARG A 510 8.63 32.04 4.11
CA ARG A 510 9.84 31.20 4.13
C ARG A 510 9.80 30.06 3.10
N ASP A 511 8.64 29.73 2.56
CA ASP A 511 8.51 28.61 1.62
C ASP A 511 8.97 29.00 0.20
N ALA A 512 10.10 28.42 -0.23
CA ALA A 512 10.72 28.71 -1.52
C ALA A 512 9.86 28.26 -2.72
N ASP A 513 9.15 27.13 -2.59
CA ASP A 513 8.30 26.61 -3.65
C ASP A 513 7.08 27.53 -3.85
N ALA A 514 6.46 27.97 -2.76
CA ALA A 514 5.33 28.90 -2.81
C ALA A 514 5.73 30.25 -3.43
N LEU A 515 6.92 30.78 -3.13
CA LEU A 515 7.45 31.99 -3.80
C LEU A 515 7.60 31.79 -5.32
N GLN A 516 8.11 30.64 -5.75
CA GLN A 516 8.26 30.33 -7.18
C GLN A 516 6.89 30.17 -7.86
N TRP A 517 5.94 29.49 -7.22
CA TRP A 517 4.58 29.35 -7.74
C TRP A 517 3.86 30.68 -7.85
N HIS A 518 4.02 31.56 -6.87
CA HIS A 518 3.42 32.89 -6.89
C HIS A 518 3.92 33.71 -8.08
N ARG A 519 5.24 33.74 -8.31
CA ARG A 519 5.83 34.42 -9.48
C ARG A 519 5.35 33.82 -10.81
N ALA A 520 5.37 32.48 -10.92
CA ALA A 520 4.91 31.79 -12.12
C ALA A 520 3.43 32.07 -12.43
N ALA A 521 2.59 32.19 -11.39
CA ALA A 521 1.20 32.57 -11.53
C ALA A 521 1.05 34.02 -12.03
N GLU A 522 1.82 34.97 -11.51
CA GLU A 522 1.79 36.37 -11.97
C GLU A 522 2.24 36.52 -13.43
N GLU A 523 3.32 35.83 -13.81
CA GLU A 523 3.80 35.81 -15.19
C GLU A 523 2.77 35.19 -16.14
N GLY A 524 2.16 34.07 -15.74
CA GLY A 524 1.12 33.39 -16.50
C GLY A 524 -0.15 34.25 -16.69
N LEU A 525 -0.60 34.94 -15.63
CA LEU A 525 -1.72 35.86 -15.70
C LEU A 525 -1.41 37.07 -16.60
N ALA A 526 -0.23 37.68 -16.46
CA ALA A 526 0.19 38.80 -17.30
C ALA A 526 0.28 38.40 -18.79
N TYR A 527 0.80 37.21 -19.08
CA TYR A 527 0.82 36.67 -20.43
C TYR A 527 -0.59 36.49 -21.00
N LYS A 528 -1.53 35.92 -20.22
CA LYS A 528 -2.92 35.74 -20.63
C LYS A 528 -3.61 37.08 -20.92
N SER A 529 -3.38 38.11 -20.10
CA SER A 529 -3.91 39.46 -20.32
C SER A 529 -3.34 40.12 -21.58
N ARG A 530 -2.01 40.03 -21.82
CA ARG A 530 -1.39 40.56 -23.05
C ARG A 530 -1.94 39.89 -24.31
N ARG A 531 -2.14 38.56 -24.26
CA ARG A 531 -2.70 37.81 -25.39
C ARG A 531 -4.15 38.19 -25.70
N GLN A 532 -4.96 38.45 -24.67
CA GLN A 532 -6.33 38.94 -24.84
C GLN A 532 -6.38 40.37 -25.41
N ALA A 533 -5.42 41.23 -25.06
CA ALA A 533 -5.34 42.59 -25.58
C ALA A 533 -4.92 42.66 -27.06
N LEU A 534 -4.11 41.69 -27.53
CA LEU A 534 -3.64 41.63 -28.93
C LEU A 534 -4.67 41.04 -29.90
N HIS A 535 -5.60 40.24 -29.39
CA HIS A 535 -6.72 39.68 -30.14
C HIS A 535 -8.02 40.03 -29.43
N PRO A 536 -8.45 41.30 -29.43
CA PRO A 536 -9.80 41.63 -29.01
C PRO A 536 -10.73 40.77 -29.84
N ARG A 537 -11.60 40.00 -29.18
CA ARG A 537 -12.64 39.24 -29.88
C ARG A 537 -13.43 40.26 -30.70
N GLU A 538 -13.33 40.17 -32.03
CA GLU A 538 -14.27 40.86 -32.91
C GLU A 538 -15.64 40.25 -32.58
N GLU A 539 -16.46 41.03 -31.86
CA GLU A 539 -17.86 40.72 -31.60
C GLU A 539 -18.71 40.92 -32.85
#